data_AF-A0A958IRE7-F1
#
_entry.id   AF-A0A958IRE7-F1
#
_cell.length_a   1.000
_cell.length_b   1.000
_cell.length_c   1.000
_cell.angle_alpha   90.00
_cell.angle_beta   90.00
_cell.angle_gamma   90.00
#
_symmetry.space_group_name_H-M   'P 1'
#
loop_
_entity.id
_entity.type
_entity.pdbx_description
1 polymer ?
#
loop_
_entity_poly.entity_id
_entity_poly.type
_entity_poly.pdbx_seq_one_letter_code
_entity_poly.pdbx_strand_id
1 'polypeptide(L)'
;MNKSPLNYLVTFAIACLFWVITGLVLANYLSDVISLATLTIEDFLLYYRIAITVVCVISLLSVYYWFNFGSKDATAADLDHAKKVWYQYFVVQIILAVLALFVHVILLLDEGIIFMDYLTIFGALSLHTWIFYWLCTFLMSPRAVKYVIPPR
;
A
#
# COMPACT_ATOMS: atom_id res chain seq x y z
N MET A 1 22.07 8.16 -21.34
CA MET A 1 20.65 8.53 -21.51
C MET A 1 19.83 7.92 -20.39
N ASN A 2 19.45 8.74 -19.41
CA ASN A 2 18.54 8.42 -18.30
C ASN A 2 17.13 8.18 -18.86
N LYS A 3 16.87 7.00 -19.44
CA LYS A 3 15.49 6.57 -19.65
C LYS A 3 14.90 6.39 -18.25
N SER A 4 14.04 7.31 -17.81
CA SER A 4 13.18 7.07 -16.66
C SER A 4 12.53 5.70 -16.88
N PRO A 5 12.86 4.68 -16.07
CA PRO A 5 12.45 3.33 -16.37
C PRO A 5 10.92 3.30 -16.38
N LEU A 6 10.36 2.71 -17.44
CA LEU A 6 8.92 2.50 -17.68
C LEU A 6 8.19 2.02 -16.41
N ASN A 7 8.92 1.33 -15.54
CA ASN A 7 8.64 0.92 -14.18
C ASN A 7 7.91 1.98 -13.32
N TYR A 8 8.31 3.26 -13.37
CA TYR A 8 7.64 4.31 -12.57
C TYR A 8 6.20 4.55 -13.04
N LEU A 9 5.99 4.68 -14.34
CA LEU A 9 4.67 4.88 -14.93
C LEU A 9 3.77 3.65 -14.74
N VAL A 10 4.33 2.44 -14.90
CA VAL A 10 3.57 1.21 -14.68
C VAL A 10 3.20 1.06 -13.20
N THR A 11 4.11 1.36 -12.27
CA THR A 11 3.82 1.34 -10.83
C THR A 11 2.70 2.33 -10.48
N PHE A 12 2.75 3.53 -11.04
CA PHE A 12 1.66 4.50 -10.89
C PHE A 12 0.33 3.97 -11.40
N ALA A 13 0.32 3.37 -12.61
CA ALA A 13 -0.88 2.77 -13.18
C ALA A 13 -1.45 1.65 -12.30
N ILE A 14 -0.60 0.78 -11.73
CA ILE A 14 -1.02 -0.26 -10.77
C ILE A 14 -1.62 0.37 -9.52
N ALA A 15 -1.00 1.43 -8.97
CA ALA A 15 -1.54 2.13 -7.81
C ALA A 15 -2.95 2.68 -8.08
N CYS A 16 -3.13 3.33 -9.23
CA CYS A 16 -4.44 3.83 -9.68
C CYS A 16 -5.46 2.68 -9.85
N LEU A 17 -5.06 1.55 -10.42
CA LEU A 17 -5.93 0.37 -10.57
C LEU A 17 -6.37 -0.19 -9.21
N PHE A 18 -5.43 -0.37 -8.28
CA PHE A 18 -5.76 -0.80 -6.92
C PHE A 18 -6.70 0.20 -6.24
N TRP A 19 -6.48 1.49 -6.45
CA TRP A 19 -7.30 2.54 -5.86
C TRP A 19 -8.72 2.52 -6.42
N VAL A 20 -8.89 2.32 -7.74
CA VAL A 20 -10.21 2.15 -8.35
C VAL A 20 -10.93 0.93 -7.78
N ILE A 21 -10.23 -0.21 -7.68
CA ILE A 21 -10.83 -1.45 -7.17
C ILE A 21 -11.26 -1.28 -5.71
N THR A 22 -10.40 -0.82 -4.82
CA THR A 22 -10.74 -0.72 -3.40
C THR A 22 -11.59 0.52 -3.08
N GLY A 23 -11.41 1.62 -3.80
CA GLY A 23 -12.08 2.91 -3.58
C GLY A 23 -13.48 2.99 -4.19
N LEU A 24 -13.77 2.17 -5.21
CA LEU A 24 -15.11 2.04 -5.80
C LEU A 24 -15.77 0.71 -5.45
N VAL A 25 -15.16 -0.42 -5.84
CA VAL A 25 -15.81 -1.73 -5.70
C VAL A 25 -15.95 -2.11 -4.23
N LEU A 26 -14.86 -2.06 -3.46
CA LEU A 26 -14.92 -2.42 -2.05
C LEU A 26 -15.67 -1.36 -1.22
N ALA A 27 -15.58 -0.08 -1.59
CA ALA A 27 -16.40 0.97 -0.98
C ALA A 27 -17.90 0.70 -1.14
N ASN A 28 -18.35 0.32 -2.34
CA ASN A 28 -19.75 -0.03 -2.57
C ASN A 28 -20.17 -1.29 -1.81
N TYR A 29 -19.28 -2.30 -1.72
CA TYR A 29 -19.57 -3.46 -0.88
C TYR A 29 -19.76 -3.07 0.60
N LEU A 30 -18.87 -2.22 1.13
CA LEU A 30 -18.96 -1.76 2.51
C LEU A 30 -20.19 -0.88 2.76
N SER A 31 -20.62 -0.08 1.78
CA SER A 31 -21.84 0.73 1.91
C SER A 31 -23.11 -0.11 2.05
N ASP A 32 -23.14 -1.29 1.45
CA ASP A 32 -24.31 -2.16 1.45
C ASP A 32 -24.39 -3.05 2.69
N VAL A 33 -23.25 -3.30 3.34
CA VAL A 33 -23.13 -4.29 4.43
C VAL A 33 -22.98 -3.65 5.81
N ILE A 34 -22.34 -2.48 5.89
CA ILE A 34 -22.09 -1.83 7.19
C ILE A 34 -23.35 -1.13 7.69
N SER A 35 -23.69 -1.41 8.95
CA SER A 35 -24.66 -0.62 9.72
C SER A 35 -23.91 0.31 10.66
N LEU A 36 -24.21 1.60 10.57
CA LEU A 36 -23.63 2.66 11.40
C LEU A 36 -24.67 3.14 12.43
N ALA A 37 -24.19 3.59 13.59
CA ALA A 37 -25.04 4.08 14.67
C ALA A 37 -25.26 5.59 14.61
N THR A 38 -24.23 6.36 14.25
CA THR A 38 -24.29 7.83 14.23
C THR A 38 -23.81 8.44 12.93
N LEU A 39 -22.78 7.87 12.30
CA LEU A 39 -22.24 8.37 11.04
C LEU A 39 -23.15 8.02 9.86
N THR A 40 -23.14 8.90 8.86
CA THR A 40 -23.72 8.59 7.55
C THR A 40 -22.79 7.63 6.80
N ILE A 41 -23.35 6.85 5.87
CA ILE A 41 -22.57 5.95 5.04
C ILE A 41 -21.58 6.76 4.19
N GLU A 42 -21.99 7.93 3.69
CA GLU A 42 -21.17 8.84 2.90
C GLU A 42 -19.92 9.31 3.66
N ASP A 43 -20.06 9.69 4.93
CA ASP A 43 -18.94 10.12 5.78
C ASP A 43 -17.99 8.95 6.07
N PHE A 44 -18.52 7.76 6.36
CA PHE A 44 -17.72 6.56 6.55
C PHE A 44 -16.89 6.24 5.29
N LEU A 45 -17.52 6.25 4.10
CA LEU A 45 -16.83 6.00 2.84
C LEU A 45 -15.78 7.07 2.54
N LEU A 46 -16.03 8.32 2.91
CA LEU A 46 -15.05 9.40 2.78
C LEU A 46 -13.81 9.11 3.61
N TYR A 47 -13.96 8.78 4.90
CA TYR A 47 -12.82 8.45 5.77
C TYR A 47 -12.04 7.24 5.26
N TYR A 48 -12.75 6.19 4.85
CA TYR A 48 -12.16 5.00 4.24
C TYR A 48 -11.34 5.33 2.99
N ARG A 49 -11.89 6.13 2.07
CA ARG A 49 -11.20 6.54 0.84
C ARG A 49 -9.99 7.43 1.12
N ILE A 50 -10.10 8.36 2.06
CA ILE A 50 -8.98 9.21 2.47
C ILE A 50 -7.83 8.34 2.99
N ALA A 51 -8.13 7.43 3.90
CA ALA A 51 -7.11 6.58 4.49
C ALA A 51 -6.43 5.68 3.46
N ILE A 52 -7.19 5.04 2.56
CA ILE A 52 -6.62 4.28 1.44
C ILE A 52 -5.74 5.17 0.56
N THR A 53 -6.18 6.37 0.24
CA THR A 53 -5.41 7.31 -0.59
C THR A 53 -4.08 7.67 0.08
N VAL A 54 -4.11 8.00 1.37
CA VAL A 54 -2.92 8.36 2.14
C VAL A 54 -1.92 7.22 2.18
N VAL A 55 -2.34 6.00 2.52
CA VAL A 55 -1.42 4.86 2.57
C VAL A 55 -0.90 4.47 1.18
N CYS A 56 -1.74 4.58 0.15
CA CYS A 56 -1.35 4.34 -1.24
C CYS A 56 -0.25 5.31 -1.69
N VAL A 57 -0.40 6.61 -1.40
CA VAL A 57 0.61 7.64 -1.73
C VAL A 57 1.93 7.38 -1.01
N ILE A 58 1.91 7.07 0.29
CA ILE A 58 3.12 6.75 1.05
C ILE A 58 3.83 5.50 0.48
N SER A 59 3.05 4.51 0.07
CA SER A 59 3.56 3.26 -0.53
C SER A 59 4.16 3.50 -1.90
N LEU A 60 3.50 4.31 -2.73
CA LEU A 60 4.00 4.75 -4.02
C LEU A 60 5.35 5.48 -3.89
N LEU A 61 5.46 6.42 -2.96
CA LEU A 61 6.70 7.12 -2.66
C LEU A 61 7.81 6.16 -2.20
N SER A 62 7.46 5.14 -1.41
CA SER A 62 8.41 4.12 -0.95
C SER A 62 8.93 3.26 -2.11
N VAL A 63 8.05 2.87 -3.04
CA VAL A 63 8.46 2.14 -4.26
C VAL A 63 9.36 3.01 -5.14
N TYR A 64 9.02 4.29 -5.31
CA TYR A 64 9.84 5.21 -6.09
C TYR A 64 11.22 5.43 -5.47
N TYR A 65 11.28 5.53 -4.15
CA TYR A 65 12.54 5.58 -3.43
C TYR A 65 13.36 4.30 -3.69
N TRP A 66 12.75 3.12 -3.59
CA TRP A 66 13.42 1.85 -3.86
C TRP A 66 13.98 1.78 -5.29
N PHE A 67 13.22 2.21 -6.30
CA PHE A 67 13.71 2.22 -7.68
C PHE A 67 14.91 3.16 -7.87
N ASN A 68 14.91 4.34 -7.23
CA ASN A 68 16.04 5.26 -7.27
C ASN A 68 17.25 4.69 -6.52
N PHE A 69 17.03 4.11 -5.34
CA PHE A 69 18.08 3.49 -4.53
C PHE A 69 18.72 2.30 -5.25
N GLY A 70 17.91 1.40 -5.80
CA GLY A 70 18.35 0.20 -6.51
C GLY A 70 19.00 0.46 -7.87
N SER A 71 18.88 1.67 -8.43
CA SER A 71 19.50 2.04 -9.71
C SER A 71 20.93 2.59 -9.57
N LYS A 72 21.42 2.78 -8.34
CA LYS A 72 22.77 3.32 -8.09
C LYS A 72 23.81 2.20 -8.13
N ASP A 73 24.97 2.48 -8.73
CA ASP A 73 26.09 1.53 -8.81
C ASP A 73 26.61 1.10 -7.43
N ALA A 74 26.63 2.03 -6.46
CA ALA A 74 27.01 1.73 -5.08
C ALA A 74 26.11 0.66 -4.44
N THR A 75 24.82 0.64 -4.79
CA THR A 75 23.87 -0.36 -4.29
C THR A 75 24.10 -1.72 -4.93
N ALA A 76 24.55 -1.76 -6.19
CA ALA A 76 24.91 -3.01 -6.87
C ALA A 76 26.14 -3.69 -6.24
N ALA A 77 27.03 -2.90 -5.63
CA ALA A 77 28.22 -3.40 -4.94
C ALA A 77 27.93 -3.99 -3.55
N ASP A 78 26.78 -3.68 -2.94
CA ASP A 78 26.39 -4.14 -1.60
C ASP A 78 24.93 -4.63 -1.56
N LEU A 79 24.74 -5.87 -2.06
CA LEU A 79 23.43 -6.51 -2.14
C LEU A 79 22.85 -6.88 -0.76
N ASP A 80 23.71 -7.15 0.23
CA ASP A 80 23.27 -7.47 1.58
C ASP A 80 22.67 -6.25 2.28
N HIS A 81 23.28 -5.07 2.11
CA HIS A 81 22.68 -3.83 2.57
C HIS A 81 21.37 -3.54 1.82
N ALA A 82 21.34 -3.72 0.50
CA ALA A 82 20.11 -3.53 -0.28
C ALA A 82 18.97 -4.43 0.22
N LYS A 83 19.27 -5.68 0.61
CA LYS A 83 18.32 -6.61 1.21
C LYS A 83 17.76 -6.09 2.52
N LYS A 84 18.63 -5.64 3.43
CA LYS A 84 18.21 -5.06 4.71
C LYS A 84 17.29 -3.85 4.50
N VAL A 85 17.66 -2.96 3.58
CA VAL A 85 16.85 -1.78 3.24
C VAL A 85 15.48 -2.21 2.70
N TRP A 86 15.43 -3.15 1.75
CA TRP A 86 14.17 -3.65 1.22
C TRP A 86 13.25 -4.20 2.31
N TYR A 87 13.79 -5.04 3.21
CA TYR A 87 13.04 -5.61 4.33
C TYR A 87 12.55 -4.55 5.32
N GLN A 88 13.37 -3.53 5.62
CA GLN A 88 12.97 -2.42 6.46
C GLN A 88 11.75 -1.69 5.87
N TYR A 89 11.78 -1.35 4.59
CA TYR A 89 10.62 -0.72 3.93
C TYR A 89 9.41 -1.65 3.90
N PHE A 90 9.61 -2.95 3.63
CA PHE A 90 8.51 -3.91 3.66
C PHE A 90 7.84 -3.98 5.05
N VAL A 91 8.61 -4.03 6.13
CA VAL A 91 8.08 -4.02 7.51
C VAL A 91 7.40 -2.70 7.84
N VAL A 92 7.96 -1.55 7.43
CA VAL A 92 7.33 -0.24 7.61
C VAL A 92 5.97 -0.19 6.92
N GLN A 93 5.82 -0.81 5.76
CA GLN A 93 4.54 -0.89 5.05
C GLN A 93 3.50 -1.75 5.79
N ILE A 94 3.91 -2.83 6.47
CA ILE A 94 3.02 -3.61 7.34
C ILE A 94 2.57 -2.76 8.53
N ILE A 95 3.50 -2.07 9.18
CA ILE A 95 3.20 -1.17 10.31
C ILE A 95 2.23 -0.07 9.87
N LEU A 96 2.44 0.51 8.68
CA LEU A 96 1.54 1.53 8.13
C LEU A 96 0.11 1.02 7.96
N ALA A 97 -0.07 -0.21 7.46
CA ALA A 97 -1.39 -0.83 7.34
C ALA A 97 -2.08 -1.01 8.70
N VAL A 98 -1.33 -1.51 9.69
CA VAL A 98 -1.82 -1.72 11.06
C VAL A 98 -2.19 -0.39 11.72
N LEU A 99 -1.35 0.64 11.60
CA LEU A 99 -1.62 1.96 12.16
C LEU A 99 -2.83 2.61 11.49
N ALA A 100 -2.97 2.51 10.16
CA ALA A 100 -4.13 3.03 9.46
C ALA A 100 -5.43 2.32 9.87
N LEU A 101 -5.39 1.00 10.09
CA LEU A 101 -6.53 0.27 10.64
C LEU A 101 -6.86 0.73 12.06
N PHE A 102 -5.84 0.86 12.92
CA PHE A 102 -6.02 1.29 14.30
C PHE A 102 -6.66 2.68 14.39
N VAL A 103 -6.26 3.60 13.51
CA VAL A 103 -6.90 4.92 13.38
C VAL A 103 -8.38 4.79 13.02
N HIS A 104 -8.77 3.91 12.09
CA HIS A 104 -10.20 3.69 11.79
C HIS A 104 -10.96 3.11 12.96
N VAL A 105 -10.37 2.15 13.69
CA VAL A 105 -11.01 1.55 14.87
C VAL A 105 -11.29 2.62 15.92
N ILE A 106 -10.35 3.51 16.19
CA ILE A 106 -10.55 4.61 17.14
C ILE A 106 -11.62 5.59 16.64
N LEU A 107 -11.59 5.96 15.36
CA LEU A 107 -12.54 6.93 14.81
C LEU A 107 -13.97 6.39 14.72
N LEU A 108 -14.14 5.07 14.67
CA LEU A 108 -15.42 4.39 14.46
C LEU A 108 -15.82 3.50 15.65
N LEU A 109 -15.22 3.72 16.82
CA LEU A 109 -15.42 2.88 18.01
C LEU A 109 -16.90 2.82 18.41
N ASP A 110 -17.61 3.93 18.26
CA ASP A 110 -19.01 4.09 18.66
C ASP A 110 -20.01 3.65 17.58
N GLU A 111 -19.53 3.26 16.39
CA GLU A 111 -20.39 2.92 15.25
C GLU A 111 -20.86 1.46 15.22
N GLY A 112 -20.36 0.62 16.13
CA GLY A 112 -20.78 -0.79 16.22
C GLY A 112 -20.31 -1.68 15.06
N ILE A 113 -19.26 -1.27 14.34
CA ILE A 113 -18.68 -2.03 13.22
C ILE A 113 -18.17 -3.39 13.71
N ILE A 114 -18.56 -4.46 13.02
CA ILE A 114 -18.18 -5.82 13.40
C ILE A 114 -16.76 -6.15 12.95
N PHE A 115 -16.15 -7.15 13.60
CA PHE A 115 -14.78 -7.59 13.31
C PHE A 115 -14.54 -7.95 11.84
N MET A 116 -15.52 -8.56 11.16
CA MET A 116 -15.40 -8.97 9.76
C MET A 116 -15.23 -7.76 8.80
N ASP A 117 -15.84 -6.64 9.12
CA ASP A 117 -15.72 -5.42 8.31
C ASP A 117 -14.34 -4.79 8.50
N TYR A 118 -13.83 -4.75 9.74
CA TYR A 118 -12.45 -4.33 10.02
C TYR A 118 -11.43 -5.23 9.33
N LEU A 119 -11.67 -6.54 9.25
CA LEU A 119 -10.82 -7.46 8.52
C LEU A 119 -10.82 -7.15 7.01
N THR A 120 -11.99 -6.78 6.47
CA THR A 120 -12.14 -6.36 5.07
C THR A 120 -11.39 -5.05 4.79
N ILE A 121 -11.52 -4.06 5.67
CA ILE A 121 -10.77 -2.79 5.61
C ILE A 121 -9.26 -3.06 5.70
N PHE A 122 -8.83 -3.94 6.60
CA PHE A 122 -7.42 -4.32 6.72
C PHE A 122 -6.89 -5.01 5.47
N GLY A 123 -7.69 -5.86 4.84
CA GLY A 123 -7.36 -6.45 3.54
C GLY A 123 -7.14 -5.38 2.48
N ALA A 124 -8.01 -4.38 2.41
CA ALA A 124 -7.87 -3.24 1.50
C ALA A 124 -6.59 -2.43 1.78
N LEU A 125 -6.34 -2.08 3.04
CA LEU A 125 -5.12 -1.35 3.45
C LEU A 125 -3.86 -2.15 3.13
N SER A 126 -3.89 -3.47 3.33
CA SER A 126 -2.79 -4.38 3.00
C SER A 126 -2.48 -4.41 1.51
N LEU A 127 -3.51 -4.43 0.66
CA LEU A 127 -3.37 -4.34 -0.79
C LEU A 127 -2.65 -3.06 -1.23
N HIS A 128 -2.87 -1.95 -0.53
CA HIS A 128 -2.30 -0.64 -0.84
C HIS A 128 -0.94 -0.34 -0.20
N THR A 129 -0.45 -1.22 0.67
CA THR A 129 0.77 -1.01 1.44
C THR A 129 1.81 -2.07 1.13
N TRP A 130 1.94 -3.09 1.97
CA TRP A 130 3.00 -4.07 1.89
C TRP A 130 2.83 -5.02 0.70
N ILE A 131 1.60 -5.37 0.33
CA ILE A 131 1.35 -6.17 -0.88
C ILE A 131 1.70 -5.37 -2.13
N PHE A 132 1.24 -4.10 -2.21
CA PHE A 132 1.58 -3.21 -3.32
C PHE A 132 3.09 -3.00 -3.45
N TYR A 133 3.75 -2.68 -2.33
CA TYR A 133 5.20 -2.49 -2.29
C TYR A 133 5.93 -3.75 -2.72
N TRP A 134 5.59 -4.91 -2.17
CA TRP A 134 6.17 -6.18 -2.56
C TRP A 134 5.95 -6.47 -4.05
N LEU A 135 4.73 -6.33 -4.55
CA LEU A 135 4.37 -6.60 -5.94
C LEU A 135 5.16 -5.71 -6.92
N CYS A 136 5.18 -4.40 -6.68
CA CYS A 136 5.84 -3.45 -7.57
C CYS A 136 7.36 -3.61 -7.53
N THR A 137 7.94 -3.75 -6.33
CA THR A 137 9.37 -3.99 -6.22
C THR A 137 9.75 -5.34 -6.80
N PHE A 138 8.98 -6.41 -6.58
CA PHE A 138 9.21 -7.71 -7.20
C PHE A 138 9.21 -7.58 -8.73
N LEU A 139 8.12 -7.12 -9.33
CA LEU A 139 7.98 -7.10 -10.79
C LEU A 139 8.95 -6.14 -11.50
N MET A 140 9.24 -4.99 -10.88
CA MET A 140 9.85 -3.85 -11.58
C MET A 140 11.13 -3.32 -10.94
N SER A 141 11.76 -4.07 -10.03
CA SER A 141 13.05 -3.65 -9.49
C SER A 141 14.11 -3.44 -10.56
N PRO A 142 15.02 -2.46 -10.37
CA PRO A 142 16.21 -2.30 -11.20
C PRO A 142 17.01 -3.60 -11.28
N ARG A 143 17.66 -3.83 -12.41
CA ARG A 143 18.41 -5.08 -12.68
C ARG A 143 19.47 -5.37 -11.60
N ALA A 144 20.11 -4.33 -11.08
CA ALA A 144 21.14 -4.44 -10.05
C ALA A 144 20.64 -5.09 -8.75
N VAL A 145 19.38 -4.90 -8.38
CA VAL A 145 18.81 -5.39 -7.11
C VAL A 145 17.64 -6.37 -7.31
N LYS A 146 17.45 -6.88 -8.54
CA LYS A 146 16.30 -7.73 -8.90
C LYS A 146 16.19 -9.01 -8.06
N TYR A 147 17.32 -9.55 -7.61
CA TYR A 147 17.44 -10.80 -6.86
C TYR A 147 17.40 -10.63 -5.34
N VAL A 148 17.26 -9.39 -4.86
CA VAL A 148 17.21 -9.07 -3.43
C VAL A 148 15.84 -9.40 -2.82
N ILE A 149 14.81 -9.52 -3.67
CA ILE A 149 13.40 -9.57 -3.27
C ILE A 149 12.92 -11.03 -3.14
N PRO A 150 12.47 -11.47 -1.95
CA PRO A 150 11.93 -12.82 -1.75
C PRO A 150 10.58 -13.00 -2.48
N PRO A 151 10.22 -14.22 -2.94
CA PRO A 151 10.95 -15.49 -2.79
C PRO A 151 11.79 -15.87 -4.03
N ARG A 152 12.37 -14.88 -4.74
CA ARG A 152 13.12 -15.16 -5.97
C ARG A 152 14.38 -15.98 -5.79
#